data_AF-A0A6N9ZNU5-F1
#
_entry.id   AF-A0A6N9ZNU5-F1
#
_cell.length_a   1.000
_cell.length_b   1.000
_cell.length_c   1.000
_cell.angle_alpha   90.00
_cell.angle_beta   90.00
_cell.angle_gamma   90.00
#
_symmetry.space_group_name_H-M   'P 1'
#
loop_
_entity.id
_entity.type
_entity.pdbx_description
1 polymer ?
#
loop_
_entity_poly.entity_id
_entity_poly.type
_entity_poly.pdbx_seq_one_letter_code
_entity_poly.pdbx_strand_id
1 'polypeptide(L)'
;MLQTADSEQPSSTARPMRESEFASHDGTRLFYRMWPATGASPKGAVILLHRGHEHSGRVAHLATELGLDDFAFYAWDARGHGRSPGERGYSPSFAASTHDLDCFVRHVSETSGVSVEDIVVIAQSVGAVLATTWVHDYAPPIRALVLASPAFSVKLYVPFAKEGIALWEKLKGTFFVNSYVKARFLTHDPERIASYESDPLISRPIASNILLQLYEAAARVVGDARAITVPTQMLISGSDWVVRHAPQHRFYENLGSRIKERHVLAGFYHDTLGEKDRAIALAEIRRFIDARFAEPRAPVDLRTAHIQGYTKDEADRLASPLDATSPRGIYWALSRLNIRLGALVSEGIKTGVKTGFDSGSTLDYVYENRPRGLGLGGRLIDKVFLEAIGWRGIRQRKLHLQELIDRGLLRLKAAGRSTHMLDIAAGHGRYVLDAIETAAARPDSARLQDYSPVNVDAGRNSIAARGLGDFVSFRQQDAFDGEGLAAITPAPDLAIVSGLYELFSDNAMIAASLDGIARAMRPGGLLVYTNQPWHPQLEMIARALTSHRGGEAWVMRRRTQEEMDQLVATAGFRKIEQRIDQWGIFTVSLAERV
;
A
#
# COMPACT_ATOMS: atom_id res chain seq x y z
N MET A 1 18.19 14.04 66.00
CA MET A 1 18.43 12.89 65.11
C MET A 1 17.15 12.64 64.35
N LEU A 2 17.27 12.47 63.03
CA LEU A 2 16.25 12.07 62.04
C LEU A 2 15.28 13.16 61.55
N GLN A 3 15.74 13.83 60.48
CA GLN A 3 14.92 14.36 59.40
C GLN A 3 14.16 13.22 58.73
N THR A 4 12.84 13.34 58.62
CA THR A 4 12.05 12.59 57.64
C THR A 4 11.93 13.47 56.40
N ALA A 5 12.66 13.10 55.35
CA ALA A 5 12.47 13.63 54.02
C ALA A 5 11.19 13.02 53.45
N ASP A 6 10.14 13.83 53.33
CA ASP A 6 8.99 13.47 52.49
C ASP A 6 9.46 13.49 51.04
N SER A 7 9.49 12.31 50.44
CA SER A 7 9.67 12.13 49.01
C SER A 7 8.41 12.61 48.29
N GLU A 8 8.45 13.83 47.76
CA GLU A 8 7.48 14.27 46.75
C GLU A 8 7.61 13.36 45.52
N GLN A 9 6.68 12.42 45.36
CA GLN A 9 6.43 11.83 44.06
C GLN A 9 5.86 12.94 43.16
N PRO A 10 6.40 13.17 41.95
CA PRO A 10 5.79 14.12 41.03
C PRO A 10 4.40 13.59 40.66
N SER A 11 3.38 14.33 41.09
CA SER A 11 2.01 14.21 40.61
C SER A 11 2.01 14.26 39.08
N SER A 12 1.77 13.11 38.45
CA SER A 12 1.55 12.98 37.00
C SER A 12 0.25 13.69 36.64
N THR A 13 0.30 15.01 36.41
CA THR A 13 -0.84 15.74 35.87
C THR A 13 -1.13 15.21 34.46
N ALA A 14 -2.30 14.58 34.28
CA ALA A 14 -2.73 14.04 33.00
C ALA A 14 -2.68 15.12 31.91
N ARG A 15 -2.06 14.81 30.76
CA ARG A 15 -2.02 15.75 29.63
C ARG A 15 -3.43 16.13 29.18
N PRO A 16 -3.70 17.40 28.82
CA PRO A 16 -5.00 17.81 28.32
C PRO A 16 -5.34 17.01 27.06
N MET A 17 -6.56 16.46 27.00
CA MET A 17 -7.04 15.65 25.88
C MET A 17 -8.15 16.40 25.14
N ARG A 18 -8.10 16.38 23.81
CA ARG A 18 -9.18 16.83 22.93
C ARG A 18 -9.71 15.63 22.13
N GLU A 19 -11.01 15.64 21.89
CA GLU A 19 -11.68 14.66 21.03
C GLU A 19 -12.15 15.34 19.76
N SER A 20 -12.04 14.65 18.63
CA SER A 20 -12.47 15.15 17.34
C SER A 20 -12.71 13.99 16.37
N GLU A 21 -13.02 14.33 15.13
CA GLU A 21 -13.23 13.39 14.04
C GLU A 21 -12.59 13.90 12.76
N PHE A 22 -12.12 12.99 11.91
CA PHE A 22 -11.65 13.30 10.56
C PHE A 22 -12.46 12.50 9.53
N ALA A 23 -12.54 13.02 8.31
CA ALA A 23 -13.18 12.32 7.20
C ALA A 23 -12.17 11.39 6.52
N SER A 24 -12.54 10.13 6.33
CA SER A 24 -11.77 9.17 5.53
C SER A 24 -12.12 9.26 4.03
N HIS A 25 -11.45 8.44 3.23
CA HIS A 25 -11.54 8.41 1.77
C HIS A 25 -12.94 8.15 1.20
N ASP A 26 -13.83 7.52 1.97
CA ASP A 26 -15.22 7.23 1.62
C ASP A 26 -16.22 8.20 2.28
N GLY A 27 -15.73 9.27 2.90
CA GLY A 27 -16.53 10.25 3.63
C GLY A 27 -16.92 9.82 5.05
N THR A 28 -16.55 8.61 5.48
CA THR A 28 -16.82 8.16 6.85
C THR A 28 -16.06 9.02 7.86
N ARG A 29 -16.77 9.53 8.87
CA ARG A 29 -16.19 10.29 9.98
C ARG A 29 -15.67 9.34 11.04
N LEU A 30 -14.36 9.31 11.25
CA LEU A 30 -13.70 8.43 12.20
C LEU A 30 -13.22 9.23 13.42
N PHE A 31 -13.45 8.70 14.62
CA PHE A 31 -13.18 9.35 15.89
C PHE A 31 -11.69 9.29 16.23
N TYR A 32 -11.14 10.36 16.84
CA TYR A 32 -9.81 10.36 17.41
C TYR A 32 -9.66 11.23 18.66
N ARG A 33 -8.61 10.93 19.42
CA ARG A 33 -8.12 11.69 20.58
C ARG A 33 -6.79 12.33 20.25
N MET A 34 -6.59 13.55 20.74
CA MET A 34 -5.33 14.27 20.61
C MET A 34 -4.91 14.86 21.94
N TRP A 35 -3.62 14.75 22.24
CA TRP A 35 -2.96 15.39 23.38
C TRP A 35 -1.92 16.35 22.84
N PRO A 36 -2.07 17.67 23.03
CA PRO A 36 -1.08 18.65 22.57
C PRO A 36 0.31 18.40 23.19
N ALA A 37 1.36 18.83 22.49
CA ALA A 37 2.69 18.94 23.10
C ALA A 37 2.63 19.89 24.30
N THR A 38 3.28 19.50 25.39
CA THR A 38 3.36 20.28 26.65
C THR A 38 4.75 20.89 26.86
N GLY A 39 5.74 20.44 26.11
CA GLY A 39 7.11 20.95 26.13
C GLY A 39 7.24 22.32 25.47
N ALA A 40 8.31 23.03 25.85
CA ALA A 40 8.57 24.39 25.37
C ALA A 40 9.00 24.45 23.88
N SER A 41 9.36 23.31 23.28
CA SER A 41 9.85 23.23 21.90
C SER A 41 9.22 22.05 21.17
N PRO A 42 8.03 22.24 20.56
CA PRO A 42 7.36 21.19 19.79
C PRO A 42 8.27 20.64 18.69
N LYS A 43 8.47 19.31 18.67
CA LYS A 43 9.35 18.59 17.73
C LYS A 43 8.60 17.86 16.62
N GLY A 44 7.37 17.43 16.88
CA GLY A 44 6.62 16.61 15.94
C GLY A 44 5.39 15.97 16.55
N ALA A 45 4.90 14.91 15.93
CA ALA A 45 3.71 14.18 16.38
C ALA A 45 3.95 12.67 16.49
N VAL A 46 3.24 12.03 17.43
CA VAL A 46 3.22 10.59 17.62
C VAL A 46 1.81 10.08 17.39
N ILE A 47 1.64 9.20 16.40
CA ILE A 47 0.38 8.53 16.11
C ILE A 47 0.40 7.14 16.78
N LEU A 48 -0.61 6.87 17.60
CA LEU A 48 -0.79 5.62 18.34
C LEU A 48 -1.90 4.78 17.69
N LEU A 49 -1.59 3.52 17.35
CA LEU A 49 -2.56 2.57 16.82
C LEU A 49 -2.84 1.44 17.83
N HIS A 50 -4.12 1.29 18.16
CA HIS A 50 -4.60 0.28 19.10
C HIS A 50 -4.63 -1.14 18.51
N ARG A 51 -4.92 -2.13 19.35
CA ARG A 51 -5.07 -3.54 18.94
C ARG A 51 -6.45 -3.85 18.36
N GLY A 52 -6.61 -5.04 17.78
CA GLY A 52 -7.79 -5.40 16.99
C GLY A 52 -9.15 -5.52 17.71
N HIS A 53 -9.24 -5.42 19.03
CA HIS A 53 -10.54 -5.34 19.73
C HIS A 53 -10.74 -4.02 20.48
N GLU A 54 -9.71 -3.18 20.47
CA GLU A 54 -9.60 -2.01 21.33
C GLU A 54 -10.01 -0.74 20.60
N HIS A 55 -9.69 0.39 21.21
CA HIS A 55 -9.92 1.73 20.69
C HIS A 55 -8.82 2.66 21.26
N SER A 56 -8.74 3.91 20.78
CA SER A 56 -7.70 4.89 21.17
C SER A 56 -7.59 5.15 22.67
N GLY A 57 -8.67 4.96 23.43
CA GLY A 57 -8.66 5.16 24.89
C GLY A 57 -7.73 4.16 25.62
N ARG A 58 -7.51 2.97 25.03
CA ARG A 58 -6.65 1.92 25.60
C ARG A 58 -5.15 2.18 25.47
N VAL A 59 -4.78 3.13 24.60
CA VAL A 59 -3.40 3.60 24.39
C VAL A 59 -3.18 5.03 24.90
N ALA A 60 -4.20 5.66 25.49
CA ALA A 60 -4.15 7.04 25.97
C ALA A 60 -3.07 7.28 27.04
N HIS A 61 -2.79 6.27 27.88
CA HIS A 61 -1.75 6.35 28.92
C HIS A 61 -0.36 6.66 28.34
N LEU A 62 -0.09 6.21 27.11
CA LEU A 62 1.20 6.43 26.43
C LEU A 62 1.49 7.91 26.18
N ALA A 63 0.47 8.75 26.00
CA ALA A 63 0.65 10.18 25.81
C ALA A 63 1.35 10.84 27.02
N THR A 64 1.23 10.27 28.21
CA THR A 64 1.92 10.76 29.42
C THR A 64 3.13 9.88 29.76
N GLU A 65 2.96 8.56 29.80
CA GLU A 65 3.99 7.63 30.29
C GLU A 65 5.27 7.56 29.42
N LEU A 66 5.21 7.95 28.13
CA LEU A 66 6.40 7.97 27.26
C LEU A 66 7.37 9.12 27.59
N GLY A 67 6.95 10.17 28.32
CA GLY A 67 7.81 11.30 28.66
C GLY A 67 8.33 12.09 27.45
N LEU A 68 7.57 12.11 26.36
CA LEU A 68 7.86 12.84 25.11
C LEU A 68 7.08 14.16 25.11
N ASP A 69 7.43 15.09 25.99
CA ASP A 69 6.66 16.34 26.23
C ASP A 69 6.63 17.28 25.03
N ASP A 70 7.68 17.24 24.22
CA ASP A 70 7.82 18.03 22.99
C ASP A 70 6.97 17.48 21.82
N PHE A 71 6.20 16.42 22.02
CA PHE A 71 5.42 15.78 20.96
C PHE A 71 3.92 15.85 21.24
N ALA A 72 3.15 16.17 20.20
CA ALA A 72 1.71 15.98 20.22
C ALA A 72 1.39 14.51 19.96
N PHE A 73 0.40 13.96 20.67
CA PHE A 73 -0.05 12.58 20.48
C PHE A 73 -1.41 12.54 19.82
N TYR A 74 -1.60 11.57 18.94
CA TYR A 74 -2.84 11.33 18.22
C TYR A 74 -3.17 9.84 18.28
N ALA A 75 -4.41 9.48 18.58
CA ALA A 75 -4.85 8.10 18.58
C ALA A 75 -6.28 8.04 18.07
N TRP A 76 -6.52 7.28 17.00
CA TRP A 76 -7.86 7.13 16.45
C TRP A 76 -8.58 5.87 16.94
N ASP A 77 -9.89 5.82 16.78
CA ASP A 77 -10.64 4.57 16.83
C ASP A 77 -10.74 4.06 15.39
N ALA A 78 -10.16 2.91 15.09
CA ALA A 78 -10.29 2.31 13.77
C ALA A 78 -11.78 2.08 13.42
N ARG A 79 -12.12 2.09 12.13
CA ARG A 79 -13.47 1.79 11.65
C ARG A 79 -14.03 0.51 12.29
N GLY A 80 -15.29 0.54 12.74
CA GLY A 80 -15.91 -0.58 13.45
C GLY A 80 -15.38 -0.81 14.88
N HIS A 81 -14.57 0.10 15.43
CA HIS A 81 -14.01 0.00 16.79
C HIS A 81 -14.35 1.25 17.61
N GLY A 82 -14.39 1.09 18.94
CA GLY A 82 -14.66 2.18 19.87
C GLY A 82 -15.86 3.05 19.48
N ARG A 83 -15.60 4.34 19.37
CA ARG A 83 -16.59 5.37 19.01
C ARG A 83 -16.70 5.61 17.50
N SER A 84 -15.80 5.04 16.70
CA SER A 84 -15.93 5.11 15.25
C SER A 84 -17.14 4.32 14.76
N PRO A 85 -17.81 4.79 13.68
CA PRO A 85 -18.98 4.14 13.12
C PRO A 85 -18.64 2.83 12.41
N GLY A 86 -19.70 2.12 11.99
CA GLY A 86 -19.62 0.84 11.28
C GLY A 86 -19.97 -0.35 12.17
N GLU A 87 -20.19 -1.50 11.51
CA GLU A 87 -20.43 -2.77 12.20
C GLU A 87 -19.18 -3.19 12.99
N ARG A 88 -19.37 -3.75 14.19
CA ARG A 88 -18.28 -3.97 15.14
C ARG A 88 -17.32 -5.06 14.63
N GLY A 89 -16.02 -4.73 14.55
CA GLY A 89 -15.00 -5.64 14.04
C GLY A 89 -15.03 -5.86 12.52
N TYR A 90 -15.74 -4.99 11.79
CA TYR A 90 -15.85 -5.01 10.33
C TYR A 90 -15.18 -3.80 9.69
N SER A 91 -14.64 -4.03 8.50
CA SER A 91 -14.26 -3.01 7.53
C SER A 91 -14.48 -3.60 6.11
N PRO A 92 -14.75 -2.78 5.08
CA PRO A 92 -14.92 -3.28 3.71
C PRO A 92 -13.74 -4.13 3.23
N SER A 93 -12.52 -3.75 3.63
CA SER A 93 -11.30 -4.54 3.44
C SER A 93 -10.20 -4.08 4.40
N PHE A 94 -9.15 -4.89 4.53
CA PHE A 94 -7.94 -4.48 5.24
C PHE A 94 -7.29 -3.27 4.55
N ALA A 95 -7.31 -3.22 3.21
CA ALA A 95 -6.81 -2.07 2.45
C ALA A 95 -7.61 -0.79 2.66
N ALA A 96 -8.94 -0.86 2.87
CA ALA A 96 -9.73 0.31 3.28
C ALA A 96 -9.26 0.83 4.65
N SER A 97 -8.95 -0.07 5.58
CA SER A 97 -8.39 0.30 6.88
C SER A 97 -6.99 0.93 6.73
N THR A 98 -6.17 0.44 5.79
CA THR A 98 -4.86 1.04 5.46
C THR A 98 -5.01 2.43 4.86
N HIS A 99 -6.02 2.65 4.01
CA HIS A 99 -6.33 3.94 3.41
C HIS A 99 -6.91 4.92 4.44
N ASP A 100 -7.68 4.44 5.40
CA ASP A 100 -8.09 5.22 6.56
C ASP A 100 -6.84 5.79 7.26
N LEU A 101 -5.78 4.98 7.46
CA LEU A 101 -4.57 5.42 8.16
C LEU A 101 -3.81 6.49 7.37
N ASP A 102 -3.73 6.34 6.05
CA ASP A 102 -3.16 7.35 5.16
C ASP A 102 -3.92 8.69 5.27
N CYS A 103 -5.25 8.63 5.26
CA CYS A 103 -6.11 9.81 5.47
C CYS A 103 -5.88 10.44 6.84
N PHE A 104 -5.70 9.64 7.89
CA PHE A 104 -5.46 10.15 9.24
C PHE A 104 -4.10 10.84 9.36
N VAL A 105 -3.03 10.25 8.82
CA VAL A 105 -1.69 10.85 8.84
C VAL A 105 -1.68 12.17 8.08
N ARG A 106 -2.31 12.22 6.90
CA ARG A 106 -2.51 13.48 6.16
C ARG A 106 -3.31 14.50 6.95
N HIS A 107 -4.42 14.09 7.56
CA HIS A 107 -5.24 14.96 8.40
C HIS A 107 -4.43 15.56 9.56
N VAL A 108 -3.64 14.74 10.26
CA VAL A 108 -2.75 15.20 11.33
C VAL A 108 -1.75 16.22 10.79
N SER A 109 -1.07 15.91 9.67
CA SER A 109 -0.09 16.83 9.07
C SER A 109 -0.72 18.17 8.67
N GLU A 110 -1.85 18.14 7.97
CA GLU A 110 -2.55 19.33 7.46
C GLU A 110 -3.12 20.21 8.57
N THR A 111 -3.72 19.60 9.61
CA THR A 111 -4.40 20.36 10.69
C THR A 111 -3.47 20.83 11.79
N SER A 112 -2.34 20.14 12.02
CA SER A 112 -1.34 20.54 13.02
C SER A 112 -0.21 21.38 12.45
N GLY A 113 0.02 21.33 11.13
CA GLY A 113 1.20 21.91 10.48
C GLY A 113 2.48 21.09 10.65
N VAL A 114 2.42 19.93 11.32
CA VAL A 114 3.56 19.01 11.46
C VAL A 114 3.83 18.34 10.11
N SER A 115 5.07 18.39 9.64
CA SER A 115 5.48 17.64 8.45
C SER A 115 5.35 16.14 8.68
N VAL A 116 4.94 15.38 7.67
CA VAL A 116 4.91 13.92 7.74
C VAL A 116 6.27 13.34 8.14
N GLU A 117 7.36 14.04 7.78
CA GLU A 117 8.74 13.65 8.13
C GLU A 117 9.08 13.75 9.62
N ASP A 118 8.23 14.41 10.40
CA ASP A 118 8.34 14.58 11.85
C ASP A 118 7.23 13.81 12.59
N ILE A 119 6.58 12.87 11.91
CA ILE A 119 5.60 11.95 12.50
C ILE A 119 6.27 10.63 12.87
N VAL A 120 6.00 10.13 14.08
CA VAL A 120 6.30 8.77 14.51
C VAL A 120 5.00 7.98 14.60
N VAL A 121 5.01 6.71 14.16
CA VAL A 121 3.89 5.80 14.36
C VAL A 121 4.27 4.72 15.35
N ILE A 122 3.52 4.62 16.46
CA ILE A 122 3.63 3.53 17.44
C ILE A 122 2.37 2.68 17.33
N ALA A 123 2.56 1.39 17.09
CA ALA A 123 1.44 0.50 16.82
C ALA A 123 1.62 -0.85 17.49
N GLN A 124 0.51 -1.45 17.96
CA GLN A 124 0.53 -2.74 18.64
C GLN A 124 -0.36 -3.79 17.94
N SER A 125 0.10 -5.03 17.87
CA SER A 125 -0.68 -6.18 17.38
C SER A 125 -1.25 -5.97 15.96
N VAL A 126 -2.58 -6.00 15.78
CA VAL A 126 -3.27 -5.73 14.51
C VAL A 126 -2.95 -4.32 13.99
N GLY A 127 -2.92 -3.32 14.86
CA GLY A 127 -2.51 -1.95 14.49
C GLY A 127 -1.09 -1.91 13.94
N ALA A 128 -0.20 -2.78 14.43
CA ALA A 128 1.17 -2.88 13.92
C ALA A 128 1.23 -3.50 12.52
N VAL A 129 0.37 -4.49 12.21
CA VAL A 129 0.23 -5.01 10.84
C VAL A 129 -0.33 -3.93 9.91
N LEU A 130 -1.30 -3.16 10.40
CA LEU A 130 -1.87 -2.03 9.66
C LEU A 130 -0.80 -0.98 9.32
N ALA A 131 -0.05 -0.51 10.31
CA ALA A 131 1.04 0.46 10.10
C ALA A 131 2.11 -0.07 9.15
N THR A 132 2.52 -1.34 9.32
CA THR A 132 3.52 -1.97 8.45
C THR A 132 3.02 -2.07 7.00
N THR A 133 1.74 -2.41 6.82
CA THR A 133 1.10 -2.48 5.49
C THR A 133 1.03 -1.11 4.85
N TRP A 134 0.63 -0.08 5.60
CA TRP A 134 0.63 1.30 5.12
C TRP A 134 2.03 1.78 4.71
N VAL A 135 3.05 1.52 5.54
CA VAL A 135 4.43 1.90 5.22
C VAL A 135 4.93 1.18 3.96
N HIS A 136 4.61 -0.10 3.81
CA HIS A 136 4.94 -0.87 2.61
C HIS A 136 4.24 -0.33 1.35
N ASP A 137 2.95 -0.01 1.47
CA ASP A 137 2.08 0.29 0.33
C ASP A 137 2.18 1.75 -0.14
N TYR A 138 2.35 2.70 0.79
CA TYR A 138 2.35 4.15 0.53
C TYR A 138 3.74 4.78 0.60
N ALA A 139 4.72 4.10 1.19
CA ALA A 139 6.08 4.61 1.45
C ALA A 139 6.10 6.04 2.06
N PRO A 140 5.30 6.30 3.10
CA PRO A 140 5.23 7.61 3.72
C PRO A 140 6.59 7.98 4.33
N PRO A 141 7.04 9.23 4.22
CA PRO A 141 8.38 9.63 4.66
C PRO A 141 8.46 9.84 6.19
N ILE A 142 7.74 9.07 7.00
CA ILE A 142 7.67 9.22 8.45
C ILE A 142 9.05 9.13 9.13
N ARG A 143 9.17 9.75 10.30
CA ARG A 143 10.42 9.76 11.08
C ARG A 143 10.81 8.37 11.57
N ALA A 144 9.83 7.63 12.07
CA ALA A 144 10.05 6.31 12.66
C ALA A 144 8.76 5.49 12.78
N LEU A 145 8.96 4.17 12.76
CA LEU A 145 7.94 3.16 13.00
C LEU A 145 8.31 2.33 14.24
N VAL A 146 7.42 2.24 15.21
CA VAL A 146 7.58 1.44 16.43
C VAL A 146 6.49 0.38 16.46
N LEU A 147 6.88 -0.89 16.46
CA LEU A 147 5.99 -2.03 16.37
C LEU A 147 6.07 -2.88 17.64
N ALA A 148 4.97 -2.94 18.39
CA ALA A 148 4.82 -3.77 19.57
C ALA A 148 4.03 -5.05 19.28
N SER A 149 4.67 -6.20 19.46
CA SER A 149 4.13 -7.55 19.24
C SER A 149 3.23 -7.66 18.00
N PRO A 150 3.74 -7.30 16.79
CA PRO A 150 2.92 -7.25 15.59
C PRO A 150 2.26 -8.60 15.29
N ALA A 151 0.98 -8.54 14.93
CA ALA A 151 0.14 -9.71 14.68
C ALA A 151 0.41 -10.40 13.33
N PHE A 152 1.68 -10.57 12.98
CA PHE A 152 2.10 -11.19 11.72
C PHE A 152 1.70 -12.67 11.60
N SER A 153 1.45 -13.34 12.72
CA SER A 153 0.84 -14.67 12.75
C SER A 153 0.12 -14.88 14.06
N VAL A 154 -1.20 -14.71 14.01
CA VAL A 154 -2.09 -15.00 15.14
C VAL A 154 -2.20 -16.52 15.32
N LYS A 155 -2.19 -16.99 16.58
CA LYS A 155 -2.32 -18.40 16.94
C LYS A 155 -3.79 -18.84 16.80
N LEU A 156 -4.11 -19.49 15.69
CA LEU A 156 -5.34 -20.29 15.58
C LEU A 156 -5.08 -21.67 16.18
N TYR A 157 -5.76 -21.97 17.28
CA TYR A 157 -5.61 -23.24 17.99
C TYR A 157 -6.35 -24.39 17.30
N VAL A 158 -7.36 -24.08 16.49
CA VAL A 158 -8.09 -25.07 15.69
C VAL A 158 -7.32 -25.31 14.38
N PRO A 159 -6.88 -26.55 14.09
CA PRO A 159 -6.23 -26.89 12.83
C PRO A 159 -7.12 -26.57 11.63
N PHE A 160 -6.51 -26.09 10.54
CA PHE A 160 -7.22 -25.70 9.30
C PHE A 160 -8.31 -24.62 9.46
N ALA A 161 -8.32 -23.89 10.57
CA ALA A 161 -9.34 -22.87 10.81
C ALA A 161 -9.34 -21.77 9.74
N LYS A 162 -8.16 -21.33 9.27
CA LYS A 162 -8.05 -20.30 8.23
C LYS A 162 -8.69 -20.78 6.93
N GLU A 163 -8.37 -22.00 6.49
CA GLU A 163 -8.89 -22.62 5.28
C GLU A 163 -10.40 -22.86 5.37
N GLY A 164 -10.88 -23.32 6.52
CA GLY A 164 -12.31 -23.49 6.80
C GLY A 164 -13.09 -22.17 6.75
N ILE A 165 -12.55 -21.11 7.36
CA ILE A 165 -13.13 -19.76 7.32
C ILE A 165 -13.19 -19.24 5.88
N ALA A 166 -12.12 -19.38 5.10
CA ALA A 166 -12.08 -18.96 3.70
C ALA A 166 -13.10 -19.71 2.82
N LEU A 167 -13.24 -21.02 3.03
CA LEU A 167 -14.25 -21.81 2.33
C LEU A 167 -15.67 -21.36 2.70
N TRP A 168 -15.93 -21.17 4.00
CA TRP A 168 -17.25 -20.77 4.47
C TRP A 168 -17.64 -19.37 3.99
N GLU A 169 -16.71 -18.41 4.01
CA GLU A 169 -16.92 -17.06 3.46
C GLU A 169 -17.29 -17.10 1.98
N LYS A 170 -16.61 -17.95 1.19
CA LYS A 170 -16.92 -18.12 -0.24
C LYS A 170 -18.32 -18.71 -0.47
N LEU A 171 -18.83 -19.50 0.46
CA LEU A 171 -20.15 -20.17 0.34
C LEU A 171 -21.31 -19.32 0.90
N LYS A 172 -21.08 -18.56 1.97
CA LYS A 172 -22.13 -17.87 2.74
C LYS A 172 -22.00 -16.34 2.75
N GLY A 173 -20.92 -15.79 2.21
CA GLY A 173 -20.56 -14.39 2.38
C GLY A 173 -19.87 -14.14 3.72
N THR A 174 -19.58 -12.86 4.00
CA THR A 174 -18.90 -12.44 5.24
C THR A 174 -19.73 -12.80 6.48
N PHE A 175 -19.05 -13.33 7.50
CA PHE A 175 -19.64 -13.67 8.80
C PHE A 175 -18.67 -13.28 9.93
N PHE A 176 -19.11 -13.36 11.18
CA PHE A 176 -18.30 -12.95 12.33
C PHE A 176 -17.80 -14.14 13.13
N VAL A 177 -16.50 -14.10 13.47
CA VAL A 177 -15.84 -15.03 14.37
C VAL A 177 -15.57 -14.30 15.68
N ASN A 178 -15.97 -14.89 16.80
CA ASN A 178 -15.63 -14.34 18.12
C ASN A 178 -14.19 -14.69 18.50
N SER A 179 -13.44 -13.68 18.92
CA SER A 179 -12.07 -13.89 19.37
C SER A 179 -12.00 -14.64 20.71
N TYR A 180 -11.09 -15.60 20.79
CA TYR A 180 -10.81 -16.37 22.01
C TYR A 180 -9.87 -15.65 22.99
N VAL A 181 -9.35 -14.49 22.60
CA VAL A 181 -8.39 -13.73 23.41
C VAL A 181 -9.10 -13.14 24.63
N LYS A 182 -8.59 -13.51 25.81
CA LYS A 182 -9.06 -13.01 27.12
C LYS A 182 -8.04 -12.07 27.72
N ALA A 183 -8.50 -11.11 28.53
CA ALA A 183 -7.66 -10.08 29.15
C ALA A 183 -6.45 -10.65 29.90
N ARG A 184 -6.62 -11.76 30.64
CA ARG A 184 -5.54 -12.47 31.34
C ARG A 184 -4.39 -12.99 30.46
N PHE A 185 -4.58 -13.10 29.15
CA PHE A 185 -3.54 -13.49 28.19
C PHE A 185 -2.85 -12.27 27.56
N LEU A 186 -3.35 -11.07 27.87
CA LEU A 186 -2.85 -9.81 27.33
C LEU A 186 -1.81 -9.19 28.25
N THR A 187 -2.01 -9.21 29.57
CA THR A 187 -1.11 -8.58 30.53
C THR A 187 -1.16 -9.28 31.88
N HIS A 188 -0.13 -9.08 32.69
CA HIS A 188 -0.07 -9.39 34.12
C HIS A 188 -0.66 -8.28 35.01
N ASP A 189 -0.98 -7.11 34.46
CA ASP A 189 -1.52 -5.97 35.20
C ASP A 189 -3.00 -6.22 35.55
N PRO A 190 -3.35 -6.42 36.84
CA PRO A 190 -4.72 -6.74 37.23
C PRO A 190 -5.71 -5.60 36.99
N GLU A 191 -5.27 -4.34 37.07
CA GLU A 191 -6.15 -3.18 36.81
C GLU A 191 -6.47 -3.10 35.33
N ARG A 192 -5.48 -3.35 34.47
CA ARG A 192 -5.70 -3.37 33.02
C ARG A 192 -6.55 -4.56 32.59
N ILE A 193 -6.39 -5.73 33.23
CA ILE A 193 -7.30 -6.86 33.04
C ILE A 193 -8.74 -6.47 33.38
N ALA A 194 -8.97 -5.95 34.59
CA ALA A 194 -10.30 -5.58 35.05
C ALA A 194 -10.94 -4.50 34.15
N SER A 195 -10.19 -3.45 33.81
CA SER A 195 -10.67 -2.40 32.92
C SER A 195 -11.07 -2.95 31.56
N TYR A 196 -10.26 -3.82 30.94
CA TYR A 196 -10.57 -4.45 29.64
C TYR A 196 -11.84 -5.31 29.70
N GLU A 197 -12.06 -6.03 30.80
CA GLU A 197 -13.25 -6.89 30.95
C GLU A 197 -14.54 -6.09 31.12
N SER A 198 -14.46 -4.90 31.73
CA SER A 198 -15.59 -4.01 31.97
C SER A 198 -15.85 -2.99 30.85
N ASP A 199 -14.94 -2.85 29.89
CA ASP A 199 -14.97 -1.79 28.89
C ASP A 199 -16.03 -2.07 27.80
N PRO A 200 -17.09 -1.24 27.70
CA PRO A 200 -18.18 -1.46 26.74
C PRO A 200 -17.78 -1.17 25.29
N LEU A 201 -16.62 -0.55 25.06
CA LEU A 201 -16.12 -0.21 23.73
C LEU A 201 -15.25 -1.31 23.11
N ILE A 202 -15.02 -2.42 23.82
CA ILE A 202 -14.28 -3.58 23.32
C ILE A 202 -15.13 -4.38 22.33
N SER A 203 -14.63 -4.52 21.09
CA SER A 203 -15.25 -5.30 20.02
C SER A 203 -14.59 -6.67 19.89
N ARG A 204 -15.22 -7.73 20.42
CA ARG A 204 -14.72 -9.12 20.28
C ARG A 204 -15.03 -9.81 18.95
N PRO A 205 -16.17 -9.54 18.27
CA PRO A 205 -16.43 -10.09 16.95
C PRO A 205 -15.40 -9.58 15.94
N ILE A 206 -14.96 -10.45 15.03
CA ILE A 206 -14.08 -10.13 13.92
C ILE A 206 -14.73 -10.65 12.65
N ALA A 207 -14.92 -9.77 11.66
CA ALA A 207 -15.43 -10.20 10.36
C ALA A 207 -14.44 -11.14 9.65
N SER A 208 -14.95 -12.18 9.00
CA SER A 208 -14.16 -13.24 8.36
C SER A 208 -13.20 -12.68 7.31
N ASN A 209 -13.67 -11.69 6.52
CA ASN A 209 -12.88 -11.04 5.49
C ASN A 209 -11.67 -10.32 6.10
N ILE A 210 -11.87 -9.60 7.20
CA ILE A 210 -10.79 -8.88 7.90
C ILE A 210 -9.80 -9.85 8.51
N LEU A 211 -10.25 -10.96 9.10
CA LEU A 211 -9.35 -11.98 9.65
C LEU A 211 -8.49 -12.61 8.55
N LEU A 212 -9.08 -13.00 7.41
CA LEU A 212 -8.36 -13.59 6.29
C LEU A 212 -7.37 -12.60 5.67
N GLN A 213 -7.82 -11.37 5.41
CA GLN A 213 -7.00 -10.33 4.79
C GLN A 213 -5.89 -9.84 5.72
N LEU A 214 -6.08 -9.86 7.05
CA LEU A 214 -5.01 -9.63 8.02
C LEU A 214 -3.87 -10.65 7.83
N TYR A 215 -4.19 -11.95 7.69
CA TYR A 215 -3.17 -12.98 7.43
C TYR A 215 -2.47 -12.79 6.09
N GLU A 216 -3.21 -12.39 5.05
CA GLU A 216 -2.65 -12.13 3.72
C GLU A 216 -1.70 -10.92 3.75
N ALA A 217 -2.13 -9.79 4.33
CA ALA A 217 -1.32 -8.60 4.50
C ALA A 217 -0.08 -8.88 5.35
N ALA A 218 -0.23 -9.57 6.49
CA ALA A 218 0.87 -9.98 7.34
C ALA A 218 1.90 -10.84 6.60
N ALA A 219 1.45 -11.88 5.90
CA ALA A 219 2.36 -12.75 5.15
C ALA A 219 3.10 -11.97 4.05
N ARG A 220 2.40 -11.06 3.38
CA ARG A 220 2.95 -10.18 2.34
C ARG A 220 4.06 -9.29 2.89
N VAL A 221 3.78 -8.49 3.92
CA VAL A 221 4.76 -7.53 4.47
C VAL A 221 5.94 -8.22 5.18
N VAL A 222 5.74 -9.41 5.75
CA VAL A 222 6.86 -10.23 6.29
C VAL A 222 7.72 -10.79 5.16
N GLY A 223 7.10 -11.26 4.09
CA GLY A 223 7.81 -11.78 2.91
C GLY A 223 8.59 -10.70 2.17
N ASP A 224 8.10 -9.47 2.20
CA ASP A 224 8.65 -8.33 1.46
C ASP A 224 9.16 -7.19 2.35
N ALA A 225 9.57 -7.49 3.58
CA ALA A 225 10.03 -6.48 4.55
C ALA A 225 11.23 -5.64 4.05
N ARG A 226 11.97 -6.12 3.04
CA ARG A 226 13.06 -5.37 2.39
C ARG A 226 12.58 -4.11 1.68
N ALA A 227 11.29 -4.02 1.33
CA ALA A 227 10.68 -2.81 0.77
C ALA A 227 10.61 -1.66 1.79
N ILE A 228 10.66 -1.97 3.09
CA ILE A 228 10.48 -1.01 4.18
C ILE A 228 11.84 -0.52 4.66
N THR A 229 12.11 0.77 4.42
CA THR A 229 13.38 1.44 4.74
C THR A 229 13.27 2.40 5.94
N VAL A 230 12.04 2.73 6.37
CA VAL A 230 11.76 3.61 7.50
C VAL A 230 12.50 3.12 8.75
N PRO A 231 13.11 4.01 9.56
CA PRO A 231 13.70 3.63 10.84
C PRO A 231 12.68 2.87 11.71
N THR A 232 13.01 1.63 12.09
CA THR A 232 12.01 0.72 12.72
C THR A 232 12.51 0.09 14.02
N GLN A 233 11.75 0.27 15.10
CA GLN A 233 11.95 -0.46 16.36
C GLN A 233 10.91 -1.57 16.50
N MET A 234 11.36 -2.77 16.85
CA MET A 234 10.53 -3.95 17.11
C MET A 234 10.59 -4.33 18.58
N LEU A 235 9.44 -4.34 19.26
CA LEU A 235 9.28 -4.85 20.62
C LEU A 235 8.53 -6.18 20.56
N ILE A 236 9.14 -7.27 20.98
CA ILE A 236 8.60 -8.62 20.92
C ILE A 236 8.35 -9.10 22.35
N SER A 237 7.10 -9.35 22.71
CA SER A 237 6.75 -9.95 23.99
C SER A 237 7.30 -11.38 24.10
N GLY A 238 8.06 -11.69 25.15
CA GLY A 238 8.77 -12.96 25.30
C GLY A 238 7.87 -14.14 25.68
N SER A 239 6.67 -13.90 26.21
CA SER A 239 5.71 -14.93 26.62
C SER A 239 4.32 -14.68 26.02
N ASP A 240 4.29 -14.37 24.71
CA ASP A 240 3.06 -14.01 24.00
C ASP A 240 2.14 -15.21 23.75
N TRP A 241 0.90 -15.14 24.24
CA TRP A 241 -0.13 -16.18 24.07
C TRP A 241 -0.96 -16.02 22.79
N VAL A 242 -0.90 -14.88 22.11
CA VAL A 242 -1.79 -14.51 21.00
C VAL A 242 -1.09 -14.69 19.65
N VAL A 243 0.18 -14.31 19.54
CA VAL A 243 0.91 -14.33 18.27
C VAL A 243 2.19 -15.16 18.34
N ARG A 244 2.69 -15.59 17.18
CA ARG A 244 3.96 -16.31 17.07
C ARG A 244 5.11 -15.33 16.85
N HIS A 245 6.26 -15.59 17.46
CA HIS A 245 7.42 -14.68 17.35
C HIS A 245 8.20 -14.87 16.05
N ALA A 246 8.22 -16.08 15.47
CA ALA A 246 9.08 -16.38 14.32
C ALA A 246 8.86 -15.42 13.12
N PRO A 247 7.62 -15.04 12.74
CA PRO A 247 7.41 -14.03 11.71
C PRO A 247 7.91 -12.63 12.10
N GLN A 248 7.87 -12.26 13.39
CA GLN A 248 8.40 -10.99 13.89
C GLN A 248 9.93 -10.92 13.76
N HIS A 249 10.62 -12.02 14.10
CA HIS A 249 12.07 -12.13 13.89
C HIS A 249 12.44 -12.07 12.41
N ARG A 250 11.74 -12.85 11.58
CA ARG A 250 11.95 -12.85 10.12
C ARG A 250 11.73 -11.48 9.50
N PHE A 251 10.66 -10.79 9.91
CA PHE A 251 10.38 -9.42 9.47
C PHE A 251 11.58 -8.51 9.78
N TYR A 252 12.02 -8.49 11.04
CA TYR A 252 13.17 -7.68 11.47
C TYR A 252 14.45 -7.99 10.68
N GLU A 253 14.77 -9.28 10.52
CA GLU A 253 15.95 -9.72 9.77
C GLU A 253 15.92 -9.22 8.33
N ASN A 254 14.75 -9.28 7.69
CA ASN A 254 14.55 -8.86 6.31
C ASN A 254 14.31 -7.36 6.13
N LEU A 255 14.07 -6.56 7.16
CA LEU A 255 13.85 -5.11 7.01
C LEU A 255 14.96 -4.44 6.19
N GLY A 256 14.55 -3.64 5.20
CA GLY A 256 15.45 -2.83 4.36
C GLY A 256 15.97 -1.56 5.05
N SER A 257 15.43 -1.26 6.24
CA SER A 257 15.83 -0.13 7.06
C SER A 257 17.29 -0.22 7.52
N ARG A 258 18.02 0.90 7.36
CA ARG A 258 19.39 1.06 7.86
C ARG A 258 19.43 1.27 9.38
N ILE A 259 18.36 1.79 9.96
CA ILE A 259 18.22 2.03 11.39
C ILE A 259 17.11 1.13 11.91
N LYS A 260 17.48 -0.04 12.44
CA LYS A 260 16.54 -0.97 13.03
C LYS A 260 17.04 -1.54 14.34
N GLU A 261 16.13 -1.74 15.28
CA GLU A 261 16.43 -2.40 16.56
C GLU A 261 15.32 -3.36 16.97
N ARG A 262 15.68 -4.38 17.73
CA ARG A 262 14.78 -5.46 18.17
C ARG A 262 15.00 -5.76 19.64
N HIS A 263 13.95 -5.64 20.43
CA HIS A 263 13.95 -5.94 21.86
C HIS A 263 13.00 -7.11 22.12
N VAL A 264 13.52 -8.20 22.69
CA VAL A 264 12.70 -9.31 23.17
C VAL A 264 12.51 -9.13 24.66
N LEU A 265 11.28 -8.84 25.06
CA LEU A 265 10.92 -8.47 26.43
C LEU A 265 10.54 -9.73 27.20
N ALA A 266 11.49 -10.30 27.94
CA ALA A 266 11.30 -11.55 28.66
C ALA A 266 10.09 -11.46 29.63
N GLY A 267 9.26 -12.50 29.62
CA GLY A 267 8.07 -12.59 30.48
C GLY A 267 6.87 -11.76 30.03
N PHE A 268 7.02 -10.77 29.15
CA PHE A 268 5.89 -9.92 28.72
C PHE A 268 4.82 -10.73 27.98
N TYR A 269 3.55 -10.41 28.23
CA TYR A 269 2.39 -10.88 27.46
C TYR A 269 2.07 -9.94 26.30
N HIS A 270 1.00 -10.24 25.56
CA HIS A 270 0.70 -9.61 24.26
C HIS A 270 0.46 -8.09 24.29
N ASP A 271 -0.05 -7.54 25.40
CA ASP A 271 -0.18 -6.09 25.63
C ASP A 271 1.16 -5.48 26.02
N THR A 272 2.16 -5.52 25.13
CA THR A 272 3.52 -5.02 25.42
C THR A 272 3.52 -3.61 26.02
N LEU A 273 2.73 -2.70 25.46
CA LEU A 273 2.62 -1.30 25.87
C LEU A 273 1.69 -1.10 27.07
N GLY A 274 0.94 -2.13 27.45
CA GLY A 274 0.05 -2.14 28.59
C GLY A 274 0.42 -3.21 29.62
N GLU A 275 1.68 -3.67 29.62
CA GLU A 275 2.15 -4.67 30.56
C GLU A 275 2.33 -4.06 31.96
N LYS A 276 2.36 -4.89 33.00
CA LYS A 276 2.64 -4.47 34.38
C LYS A 276 3.99 -3.73 34.46
N ASP A 277 5.03 -4.29 33.86
CA ASP A 277 6.38 -3.71 33.84
C ASP A 277 6.67 -2.92 32.55
N ARG A 278 5.62 -2.39 31.90
CA ARG A 278 5.71 -1.68 30.59
C ARG A 278 6.73 -0.55 30.53
N ALA A 279 7.13 0.04 31.67
CA ALA A 279 8.16 1.07 31.73
C ALA A 279 9.46 0.67 31.00
N ILE A 280 9.81 -0.62 30.98
CA ILE A 280 10.97 -1.15 30.24
C ILE A 280 10.80 -0.92 28.74
N ALA A 281 9.62 -1.27 28.20
CA ALA A 281 9.30 -1.06 26.79
C ALA A 281 9.24 0.44 26.46
N LEU A 282 8.58 1.25 27.30
CA LEU A 282 8.42 2.68 27.08
C LEU A 282 9.76 3.43 27.08
N ALA A 283 10.70 3.01 27.94
CA ALA A 283 12.05 3.58 27.98
C ALA A 283 12.80 3.35 26.66
N GLU A 284 12.72 2.15 26.09
CA GLU A 284 13.33 1.85 24.79
C GLU A 284 12.67 2.65 23.66
N ILE A 285 11.34 2.80 23.67
CA ILE A 285 10.61 3.62 22.69
C ILE A 285 11.07 5.07 22.74
N ARG A 286 11.10 5.65 23.94
CA ARG A 286 11.54 7.03 24.14
C ARG A 286 12.97 7.22 23.63
N ARG A 287 13.90 6.35 24.05
CA ARG A 287 15.30 6.38 23.61
C ARG A 287 15.41 6.31 22.08
N PHE A 288 14.64 5.42 21.45
CA PHE A 288 14.64 5.29 20.00
C PHE A 288 14.16 6.57 19.33
N ILE A 289 13.02 7.13 19.76
CA ILE A 289 12.43 8.34 19.19
C ILE A 289 13.36 9.54 19.35
N ASP A 290 13.87 9.78 20.57
CA ASP A 290 14.80 10.88 20.83
C ASP A 290 16.04 10.81 19.91
N ALA A 291 16.59 9.60 19.71
CA ALA A 291 17.71 9.39 18.79
C ALA A 291 17.37 9.64 17.32
N ARG A 292 16.12 9.53 16.88
CA ARG A 292 15.70 9.86 15.49
C ARG A 292 15.52 11.35 15.26
N PHE A 293 15.20 12.11 16.30
CA PHE A 293 15.06 13.57 16.24
C PHE A 293 16.36 14.31 16.59
N ALA A 294 17.35 13.62 17.17
CA ALA A 294 18.69 14.18 17.41
C ALA A 294 19.50 14.38 16.12
N GLU A 295 19.13 13.70 15.02
CA GLU A 295 19.84 13.74 13.74
C GLU A 295 18.89 14.15 12.58
N PRO A 296 19.40 14.82 11.54
CA PRO A 296 18.65 15.03 10.31
C PRO A 296 18.20 13.71 9.68
N ARG A 297 17.02 13.71 9.05
CA ARG A 297 16.52 12.54 8.34
C ARG A 297 17.42 12.24 7.15
N ALA A 298 17.86 10.99 7.04
CA ALA A 298 18.66 10.49 5.92
C ALA A 298 17.89 9.35 5.21
N PRO A 299 17.06 9.65 4.19
CA PRO A 299 16.33 8.62 3.45
C PRO A 299 17.30 7.70 2.69
N VAL A 300 16.90 6.44 2.49
CA VAL A 300 17.68 5.50 1.68
C VAL A 300 17.51 5.87 0.21
N ASP A 301 18.60 6.19 -0.48
CA ASP A 301 18.55 6.44 -1.94
C ASP A 301 18.30 5.13 -2.70
N LEU A 302 17.14 5.03 -3.34
CA LEU A 302 16.68 3.90 -4.13
C LEU A 302 16.71 4.19 -5.63
N ARG A 303 17.15 5.37 -6.07
CA ARG A 303 17.21 5.72 -7.50
C ARG A 303 18.10 4.77 -8.30
N THR A 304 19.07 4.13 -7.66
CA THR A 304 19.95 3.11 -8.25
C THR A 304 19.55 1.67 -7.91
N ALA A 305 18.35 1.43 -7.35
CA ALA A 305 17.93 0.09 -6.91
C ALA A 305 17.83 -0.95 -8.04
N HIS A 306 17.67 -0.50 -9.28
CA HIS A 306 17.76 -1.32 -10.49
C HIS A 306 19.18 -1.85 -10.79
N ILE A 307 20.23 -1.19 -10.27
CA ILE A 307 21.63 -1.60 -10.41
C ILE A 307 22.03 -2.48 -9.22
N GLN A 308 21.71 -2.01 -8.02
CA GLN A 308 22.05 -2.65 -6.76
C GLN A 308 20.86 -2.55 -5.80
N GLY A 309 20.28 -3.68 -5.43
CA GLY A 309 19.11 -3.68 -4.56
C GLY A 309 18.37 -5.01 -4.57
N TYR A 310 17.54 -5.24 -3.57
CA TYR A 310 16.92 -6.55 -3.38
C TYR A 310 15.91 -6.91 -4.49
N THR A 311 15.27 -5.92 -5.12
CA THR A 311 14.37 -6.13 -6.26
C THR A 311 15.16 -6.48 -7.52
N LYS A 312 16.38 -5.93 -7.70
CA LYS A 312 17.34 -6.37 -8.72
C LYS A 312 17.80 -7.81 -8.46
N ASP A 313 18.19 -8.15 -7.23
CA ASP A 313 18.56 -9.52 -6.88
C ASP A 313 17.41 -10.51 -7.12
N GLU A 314 16.15 -10.10 -6.84
CA GLU A 314 14.96 -10.89 -7.13
C GLU A 314 14.78 -11.12 -8.63
N ALA A 315 14.91 -10.08 -9.45
CA ALA A 315 14.85 -10.19 -10.90
C ALA A 315 15.96 -11.11 -11.44
N ASP A 316 17.18 -11.00 -10.94
CA ASP A 316 18.32 -11.85 -11.36
C ASP A 316 18.09 -13.33 -11.00
N ARG A 317 17.57 -13.62 -9.80
CA ARG A 317 17.19 -14.98 -9.40
C ARG A 317 16.08 -15.55 -10.29
N LEU A 318 15.14 -14.72 -10.73
CA LEU A 318 14.05 -15.13 -11.62
C LEU A 318 14.53 -15.34 -13.06
N ALA A 319 15.46 -14.50 -13.53
CA ALA A 319 16.09 -14.64 -14.85
C ALA A 319 17.00 -15.86 -14.96
N SER A 320 17.63 -16.26 -13.84
CA SER A 320 18.51 -17.43 -13.79
C SER A 320 17.75 -18.69 -14.23
N PRO A 321 18.17 -19.44 -15.27
CA PRO A 321 17.45 -20.60 -15.75
C PRO A 321 17.42 -21.72 -14.69
N LEU A 322 16.32 -22.48 -14.67
CA LEU A 322 16.24 -23.70 -13.88
C LEU A 322 16.80 -24.87 -14.68
N ASP A 323 17.46 -25.80 -14.00
CA ASP A 323 17.81 -27.08 -14.60
C ASP A 323 16.52 -27.79 -15.07
N ALA A 324 16.47 -28.14 -16.36
CA ALA A 324 15.33 -28.77 -17.00
C ALA A 324 14.96 -30.13 -16.38
N THR A 325 15.92 -30.82 -15.78
CA THR A 325 15.71 -32.14 -15.14
C THR A 325 15.33 -32.02 -13.66
N SER A 326 15.47 -30.84 -13.06
CA SER A 326 15.06 -30.63 -11.67
C SER A 326 13.55 -30.72 -11.50
N PRO A 327 13.03 -31.12 -10.31
CA PRO A 327 11.58 -31.12 -10.05
C PRO A 327 10.91 -29.78 -10.35
N ARG A 328 11.59 -28.66 -10.07
CA ARG A 328 11.09 -27.30 -10.39
C ARG A 328 11.11 -27.02 -11.89
N GLY A 329 12.15 -27.45 -12.62
CA GLY A 329 12.23 -27.30 -14.07
C GLY A 329 11.12 -28.06 -14.79
N ILE A 330 10.89 -29.32 -14.40
CA ILE A 330 9.80 -30.16 -14.92
C ILE A 330 8.44 -29.54 -14.64
N TYR A 331 8.20 -29.09 -13.41
CA TYR A 331 6.95 -28.42 -13.02
C TYR A 331 6.63 -27.25 -13.96
N TRP A 332 7.58 -26.33 -14.17
CA TRP A 332 7.36 -25.17 -15.03
C TRP A 332 7.26 -25.52 -16.52
N ALA A 333 7.93 -26.58 -16.98
CA ALA A 333 7.76 -27.09 -18.34
C ALA A 333 6.33 -27.60 -18.58
N LEU A 334 5.78 -28.37 -17.62
CA LEU A 334 4.39 -28.82 -17.67
C LEU A 334 3.40 -27.65 -17.59
N SER A 335 3.66 -26.64 -16.76
CA SER A 335 2.84 -25.42 -16.71
C SER A 335 2.79 -24.70 -18.05
N ARG A 336 3.92 -24.53 -18.74
CA ARG A 336 3.96 -23.93 -20.09
C ARG A 336 3.20 -24.77 -21.12
N LEU A 337 3.32 -26.10 -21.05
CA LEU A 337 2.55 -27.00 -21.91
C LEU A 337 1.04 -26.83 -21.68
N ASN A 338 0.61 -26.78 -20.41
CA ASN A 338 -0.79 -26.58 -20.06
C ASN A 338 -1.34 -25.23 -20.56
N ILE A 339 -0.54 -24.15 -20.51
CA ILE A 339 -0.91 -22.85 -21.09
C ILE A 339 -1.11 -22.98 -22.61
N ARG A 340 -0.19 -23.64 -23.32
CA ARG A 340 -0.30 -23.87 -24.78
C ARG A 340 -1.54 -24.69 -25.15
N LEU A 341 -1.85 -25.73 -24.38
CA LEU A 341 -3.06 -26.53 -24.57
C LEU A 341 -4.32 -25.71 -24.27
N GLY A 342 -4.29 -24.90 -23.20
CA GLY A 342 -5.38 -23.97 -22.87
C GLY A 342 -5.68 -22.96 -23.98
N ALA A 343 -4.65 -22.48 -24.68
CA ALA A 343 -4.79 -21.56 -25.81
C ALA A 343 -5.62 -22.11 -26.98
N LEU A 344 -5.80 -23.43 -27.08
CA LEU A 344 -6.64 -24.04 -28.11
C LEU A 344 -8.15 -23.82 -27.87
N VAL A 345 -8.53 -23.57 -26.62
CA VAL A 345 -9.94 -23.50 -26.18
C VAL A 345 -10.28 -22.19 -25.47
N SER A 346 -9.30 -21.43 -25.00
CA SER A 346 -9.46 -20.14 -24.29
C SER A 346 -9.00 -18.99 -25.17
N GLU A 347 -9.89 -18.02 -25.41
CA GLU A 347 -9.55 -16.84 -26.21
C GLU A 347 -8.63 -15.88 -25.45
N GLY A 348 -8.75 -15.79 -24.12
CA GLY A 348 -7.86 -15.00 -23.29
C GLY A 348 -6.42 -15.51 -23.34
N ILE A 349 -6.22 -16.82 -23.12
CA ILE A 349 -4.90 -17.45 -23.17
C ILE A 349 -4.33 -17.39 -24.59
N LYS A 350 -5.15 -17.65 -25.61
CA LYS A 350 -4.73 -17.57 -27.03
C LYS A 350 -4.22 -16.19 -27.40
N THR A 351 -4.92 -15.14 -26.98
CA THR A 351 -4.50 -13.75 -27.21
C THR A 351 -3.15 -13.49 -26.54
N GLY A 352 -2.99 -13.88 -25.27
CA GLY A 352 -1.74 -13.74 -24.52
C GLY A 352 -0.55 -14.50 -25.14
N VAL A 353 -0.76 -15.74 -25.59
CA VAL A 353 0.28 -16.54 -26.27
C VAL A 353 0.66 -15.93 -27.62
N LYS A 354 -0.30 -15.38 -28.37
CA LYS A 354 -0.06 -14.83 -29.70
C LYS A 354 0.62 -13.45 -29.66
N THR A 355 0.22 -12.60 -28.73
CA THR A 355 0.59 -11.16 -28.73
C THR A 355 1.44 -10.74 -27.54
N GLY A 356 1.65 -11.62 -26.55
CA GLY A 356 2.23 -11.29 -25.25
C GLY A 356 1.14 -11.03 -24.21
N PHE A 357 1.35 -11.51 -22.97
CA PHE A 357 0.38 -11.32 -21.89
C PHE A 357 0.33 -9.88 -21.37
N ASP A 358 1.37 -9.09 -21.65
CA ASP A 358 1.51 -7.67 -21.33
C ASP A 358 1.09 -6.74 -22.49
N SER A 359 0.56 -7.28 -23.59
CA SER A 359 0.14 -6.50 -24.77
C SER A 359 -1.20 -5.77 -24.58
N GLY A 360 -1.40 -4.70 -25.35
CA GLY A 360 -2.67 -3.95 -25.39
C GLY A 360 -3.88 -4.83 -25.72
N SER A 361 -3.74 -5.81 -26.61
CA SER A 361 -4.79 -6.78 -26.94
C SER A 361 -5.19 -7.68 -25.77
N THR A 362 -4.22 -8.16 -25.00
CA THR A 362 -4.51 -8.96 -23.80
C THR A 362 -5.18 -8.10 -22.73
N LEU A 363 -4.70 -6.87 -22.54
CA LEU A 363 -5.30 -5.93 -21.59
C LEU A 363 -6.74 -5.58 -21.94
N ASP A 364 -7.05 -5.38 -23.22
CA ASP A 364 -8.43 -5.14 -23.66
C ASP A 364 -9.36 -6.31 -23.32
N TYR A 365 -8.92 -7.54 -23.59
CA TYR A 365 -9.65 -8.74 -23.20
C TYR A 365 -9.91 -8.78 -21.69
N VAL A 366 -8.88 -8.48 -20.90
CA VAL A 366 -8.96 -8.41 -19.43
C VAL A 366 -9.94 -7.33 -18.98
N TYR A 367 -9.95 -6.16 -19.63
CA TYR A 367 -10.87 -5.07 -19.32
C TYR A 367 -12.32 -5.36 -19.70
N GLU A 368 -12.58 -6.17 -20.75
CA GLU A 368 -13.95 -6.60 -21.09
C GLU A 368 -14.53 -7.55 -20.07
N ASN A 369 -13.68 -8.34 -19.39
CA ASN A 369 -14.07 -9.28 -18.35
C ASN A 369 -15.21 -10.25 -18.77
N ARG A 370 -15.19 -10.69 -20.04
CA ARG A 370 -16.19 -11.59 -20.62
C ARG A 370 -15.52 -12.86 -21.14
N PRO A 371 -15.79 -14.03 -20.56
CA PRO A 371 -15.28 -15.29 -21.07
C PRO A 371 -15.81 -15.59 -22.48
N ARG A 372 -14.90 -15.85 -23.45
CA ARG A 372 -15.26 -16.08 -24.86
C ARG A 372 -14.72 -17.40 -25.44
N GLY A 373 -14.21 -18.29 -24.59
CA GLY A 373 -13.62 -19.54 -24.99
C GLY A 373 -14.62 -20.49 -25.65
N LEU A 374 -14.06 -21.47 -26.34
CA LEU A 374 -14.81 -22.47 -27.09
C LEU A 374 -15.56 -23.43 -26.15
N GLY A 375 -16.88 -23.49 -26.29
CA GLY A 375 -17.74 -24.35 -25.47
C GLY A 375 -17.77 -23.99 -23.97
N LEU A 376 -18.39 -24.85 -23.16
CA LEU A 376 -18.49 -24.62 -21.70
C LEU A 376 -17.12 -24.70 -21.01
N GLY A 377 -16.27 -25.64 -21.43
CA GLY A 377 -14.91 -25.81 -20.90
C GLY A 377 -14.02 -24.62 -21.19
N GLY A 378 -13.99 -24.12 -22.43
CA GLY A 378 -13.22 -22.94 -22.80
C GLY A 378 -13.65 -21.68 -22.05
N ARG A 379 -14.97 -21.46 -21.90
CA ARG A 379 -15.50 -20.36 -21.08
C ARG A 379 -15.13 -20.48 -19.60
N LEU A 380 -15.08 -21.69 -19.06
CA LEU A 380 -14.63 -21.90 -17.69
C LEU A 380 -13.14 -21.57 -17.53
N ILE A 381 -12.30 -21.99 -18.49
CA ILE A 381 -10.86 -21.66 -18.50
C ILE A 381 -10.66 -20.15 -18.60
N ASP A 382 -11.39 -19.48 -19.48
CA ASP A 382 -11.35 -18.01 -19.59
C ASP A 382 -11.80 -17.33 -18.30
N LYS A 383 -12.82 -17.86 -17.61
CA LYS A 383 -13.25 -17.34 -16.32
C LYS A 383 -12.14 -17.47 -15.28
N VAL A 384 -11.48 -18.62 -15.21
CA VAL A 384 -10.33 -18.83 -14.29
C VAL A 384 -9.18 -17.89 -14.65
N PHE A 385 -8.88 -17.75 -15.94
CA PHE A 385 -7.89 -16.78 -16.43
C PHE A 385 -8.27 -15.38 -15.98
N LEU A 386 -9.46 -14.86 -16.29
CA LEU A 386 -9.90 -13.52 -15.93
C LEU A 386 -9.93 -13.29 -14.42
N GLU A 387 -10.23 -14.31 -13.61
CA GLU A 387 -10.25 -14.22 -12.14
C GLU A 387 -8.88 -14.39 -11.48
N ALA A 388 -7.80 -14.62 -12.24
CA ALA A 388 -6.46 -14.64 -11.66
C ALA A 388 -6.11 -13.26 -11.05
N ILE A 389 -5.37 -13.29 -9.95
CA ILE A 389 -5.18 -12.11 -9.09
C ILE A 389 -4.53 -10.92 -9.80
N GLY A 390 -3.55 -11.18 -10.68
CA GLY A 390 -2.91 -10.13 -11.48
C GLY A 390 -3.91 -9.40 -12.39
N TRP A 391 -4.84 -10.12 -13.02
CA TRP A 391 -5.86 -9.51 -13.89
C TRP A 391 -6.96 -8.79 -13.11
N ARG A 392 -7.35 -9.31 -11.95
CA ARG A 392 -8.22 -8.58 -11.01
C ARG A 392 -7.58 -7.26 -10.57
N GLY A 393 -6.28 -7.29 -10.25
CA GLY A 393 -5.48 -6.11 -9.95
C GLY A 393 -5.46 -5.09 -11.09
N ILE A 394 -5.21 -5.54 -12.33
CA ILE A 394 -5.21 -4.67 -13.52
C ILE A 394 -6.58 -4.01 -13.75
N ARG A 395 -7.68 -4.73 -13.55
CA ARG A 395 -9.03 -4.14 -13.62
C ARG A 395 -9.26 -3.11 -12.53
N GLN A 396 -8.80 -3.34 -11.30
CA GLN A 396 -8.89 -2.35 -10.22
C GLN A 396 -8.00 -1.13 -10.47
N ARG A 397 -6.79 -1.32 -11.00
CA ARG A 397 -5.91 -0.23 -11.45
C ARG A 397 -6.61 0.69 -12.45
N LYS A 398 -7.36 0.13 -13.41
CA LYS A 398 -8.17 0.92 -14.36
C LYS A 398 -9.20 1.79 -13.64
N LEU A 399 -9.90 1.27 -12.64
CA LEU A 399 -10.89 2.04 -11.88
C LEU A 399 -10.22 3.18 -11.09
N HIS A 400 -9.09 2.90 -10.45
CA HIS A 400 -8.32 3.95 -9.76
C HIS A 400 -7.75 5.01 -10.72
N LEU A 401 -7.34 4.62 -11.93
CA LEU A 401 -6.94 5.56 -12.98
C LEU A 401 -8.10 6.49 -13.36
N GLN A 402 -9.28 5.93 -13.60
CA GLN A 402 -10.49 6.72 -13.90
C GLN A 402 -10.79 7.71 -12.77
N GLU A 403 -10.75 7.25 -11.51
CA GLU A 403 -10.95 8.11 -10.34
C GLU A 403 -9.93 9.26 -10.27
N LEU A 404 -8.63 8.98 -10.38
CA LEU A 404 -7.59 10.01 -10.22
C LEU A 404 -7.48 10.93 -11.45
N ILE A 405 -7.84 10.47 -12.64
CA ILE A 405 -7.99 11.33 -13.83
C ILE A 405 -9.12 12.33 -13.60
N ASP A 406 -10.30 11.87 -13.17
CA ASP A 406 -11.45 12.75 -12.90
C ASP A 406 -11.13 13.77 -11.79
N ARG A 407 -10.53 13.31 -10.68
CA ARG A 407 -10.05 14.21 -9.61
C ARG A 407 -9.03 15.23 -10.11
N GLY A 408 -8.10 14.81 -10.97
CA GLY A 408 -7.11 15.69 -11.58
C GLY A 408 -7.76 16.78 -12.42
N LEU A 409 -8.71 16.42 -13.27
CA LEU A 409 -9.48 17.37 -14.09
C LEU A 409 -10.28 18.36 -13.24
N LEU A 410 -10.96 17.87 -12.20
CA LEU A 410 -11.73 18.72 -11.27
C LEU A 410 -10.80 19.70 -10.53
N ARG A 411 -9.64 19.25 -10.07
CA ARG A 411 -8.63 20.09 -9.40
C ARG A 411 -8.10 21.19 -10.32
N LEU A 412 -7.77 20.85 -11.57
CA LEU A 412 -7.30 21.81 -12.57
C LEU A 412 -8.36 22.87 -12.87
N LYS A 413 -9.62 22.45 -13.06
CA LYS A 413 -10.73 23.39 -13.29
C LYS A 413 -11.00 24.28 -12.08
N ALA A 414 -10.98 23.73 -10.86
CA ALA A 414 -11.13 24.51 -9.64
C ALA A 414 -10.02 25.56 -9.48
N ALA A 415 -8.83 25.28 -10.01
CA ALA A 415 -7.70 26.23 -10.07
C ALA A 415 -7.75 27.19 -11.27
N GLY A 416 -8.78 27.14 -12.12
CA GLY A 416 -8.90 27.97 -13.32
C GLY A 416 -7.86 27.66 -14.41
N ARG A 417 -7.27 26.46 -14.40
CA ARG A 417 -6.27 26.03 -15.39
C ARG A 417 -6.96 25.33 -16.58
N SER A 418 -6.28 25.31 -17.71
CA SER A 418 -6.63 24.44 -18.83
C SER A 418 -6.51 22.96 -18.42
N THR A 419 -7.11 22.10 -19.23
CA THR A 419 -7.22 20.66 -18.99
C THR A 419 -6.70 19.86 -20.18
N HIS A 420 -5.54 20.28 -20.72
CA HIS A 420 -4.88 19.56 -21.80
C HIS A 420 -4.29 18.25 -21.26
N MET A 421 -4.88 17.11 -21.64
CA MET A 421 -4.46 15.79 -21.23
C MET A 421 -3.43 15.20 -22.18
N LEU A 422 -2.45 14.49 -21.62
CA LEU A 422 -1.47 13.69 -22.35
C LEU A 422 -1.37 12.29 -21.73
N ASP A 423 -1.54 11.25 -22.55
CA ASP A 423 -1.14 9.89 -22.19
C ASP A 423 0.04 9.47 -23.07
N ILE A 424 1.17 9.13 -22.46
CA ILE A 424 2.41 8.86 -23.21
C ILE A 424 2.53 7.41 -23.71
N ALA A 425 1.71 6.50 -23.19
CA ALA A 425 1.80 5.06 -23.47
C ALA A 425 0.43 4.41 -23.33
N ALA A 426 -0.46 4.79 -24.24
CA ALA A 426 -1.88 4.51 -24.13
C ALA A 426 -2.25 3.07 -24.55
N GLY A 427 -1.37 2.33 -25.22
CA GLY A 427 -1.75 1.07 -25.88
C GLY A 427 -2.86 1.35 -26.90
N HIS A 428 -3.99 0.65 -26.79
CA HIS A 428 -5.18 0.99 -27.61
C HIS A 428 -5.97 2.21 -27.10
N GLY A 429 -5.57 2.82 -25.98
CA GLY A 429 -6.18 4.02 -25.40
C GLY A 429 -7.47 3.79 -24.61
N ARG A 430 -7.98 2.56 -24.55
CA ARG A 430 -9.31 2.26 -24.00
C ARG A 430 -9.55 2.79 -22.59
N TYR A 431 -8.59 2.64 -21.68
CA TYR A 431 -8.79 3.07 -20.29
C TYR A 431 -8.93 4.59 -20.15
N VAL A 432 -8.18 5.37 -20.94
CA VAL A 432 -8.27 6.83 -20.95
C VAL A 432 -9.55 7.29 -21.63
N LEU A 433 -9.92 6.65 -22.74
CA LEU A 433 -11.19 6.95 -23.44
C LEU A 433 -12.39 6.70 -22.52
N ASP A 434 -12.40 5.55 -21.83
CA ASP A 434 -13.43 5.25 -20.84
C ASP A 434 -13.40 6.28 -19.68
N ALA A 435 -12.21 6.71 -19.23
CA ALA A 435 -12.10 7.75 -18.21
C ALA A 435 -12.71 9.09 -18.66
N ILE A 436 -12.39 9.54 -19.89
CA ILE A 436 -12.91 10.78 -20.48
C ILE A 436 -14.43 10.75 -20.60
N GLU A 437 -15.01 9.62 -21.03
CA GLU A 437 -16.47 9.46 -21.17
C GLU A 437 -17.19 9.51 -19.83
N THR A 438 -16.57 9.02 -18.76
CA THR A 438 -17.16 9.00 -17.41
C THR A 438 -16.81 10.21 -16.55
N ALA A 439 -15.85 11.03 -16.98
CA ALA A 439 -15.39 12.18 -16.20
C ALA A 439 -16.52 13.20 -16.00
N ALA A 440 -16.59 13.77 -14.79
CA ALA A 440 -17.52 14.85 -14.47
C ALA A 440 -17.24 16.12 -15.30
N ALA A 441 -16.02 16.21 -15.84
CA ALA A 441 -15.52 17.36 -16.58
C ALA A 441 -14.85 16.92 -17.88
N ARG A 442 -15.40 17.31 -19.04
CA ARG A 442 -14.73 17.17 -20.34
C ARG A 442 -13.42 17.97 -20.35
N PRO A 443 -12.29 17.38 -20.81
CA PRO A 443 -11.02 18.09 -20.99
C PRO A 443 -11.04 18.99 -22.24
N ASP A 444 -10.22 20.04 -22.24
CA ASP A 444 -10.06 20.96 -23.38
C ASP A 444 -9.48 20.25 -24.60
N SER A 445 -8.53 19.33 -24.37
CA SER A 445 -8.03 18.40 -25.38
C SER A 445 -7.41 17.17 -24.72
N ALA A 446 -7.37 16.04 -25.41
CA ALA A 446 -6.59 14.88 -25.00
C ALA A 446 -5.70 14.37 -26.14
N ARG A 447 -4.43 14.10 -25.83
CA ARG A 447 -3.48 13.46 -26.73
C ARG A 447 -3.07 12.11 -26.16
N LEU A 448 -3.35 11.04 -26.90
CA LEU A 448 -2.87 9.69 -26.62
C LEU A 448 -1.66 9.39 -27.49
N GLN A 449 -0.69 8.67 -26.94
CA GLN A 449 0.55 8.29 -27.63
C GLN A 449 0.88 6.82 -27.43
N ASP A 450 1.52 6.23 -28.43
CA ASP A 450 2.12 4.90 -28.34
C ASP A 450 3.22 4.78 -29.40
N TYR A 451 4.24 3.95 -29.16
CA TYR A 451 5.33 3.77 -30.11
C TYR A 451 4.92 2.86 -31.29
N SER A 452 3.94 1.99 -31.08
CA SER A 452 3.49 0.98 -32.05
C SER A 452 2.44 1.55 -33.01
N PRO A 453 2.67 1.51 -34.34
CA PRO A 453 1.68 1.92 -35.33
C PRO A 453 0.34 1.19 -35.18
N VAL A 454 0.39 -0.11 -34.85
CA VAL A 454 -0.81 -0.94 -34.69
C VAL A 454 -1.70 -0.43 -33.55
N ASN A 455 -1.07 -0.02 -32.43
CA ASN A 455 -1.78 0.53 -31.29
C ASN A 455 -2.41 1.88 -31.61
N VAL A 456 -1.65 2.74 -32.31
CA VAL A 456 -2.11 4.07 -32.74
C VAL A 456 -3.32 3.95 -33.67
N ASP A 457 -3.29 3.04 -34.65
CA ASP A 457 -4.40 2.84 -35.57
C ASP A 457 -5.65 2.28 -34.87
N ALA A 458 -5.48 1.32 -33.96
CA ALA A 458 -6.58 0.82 -33.13
C ALA A 458 -7.20 1.93 -32.27
N GLY A 459 -6.36 2.79 -31.68
CA GLY A 459 -6.81 3.92 -30.88
C GLY A 459 -7.55 4.98 -31.70
N ARG A 460 -7.07 5.32 -32.90
CA ARG A 460 -7.77 6.23 -33.84
C ARG A 460 -9.15 5.70 -34.21
N ASN A 461 -9.25 4.40 -34.50
CA ASN A 461 -10.53 3.75 -34.78
C ASN A 461 -11.47 3.82 -33.57
N SER A 462 -10.97 3.63 -32.35
CA SER A 462 -11.78 3.75 -31.13
C SER A 462 -12.27 5.19 -30.90
N ILE A 463 -11.42 6.19 -31.11
CA ILE A 463 -11.77 7.62 -31.02
C ILE A 463 -12.88 7.96 -32.02
N ALA A 464 -12.74 7.52 -33.28
CA ALA A 464 -13.75 7.74 -34.32
C ALA A 464 -15.08 7.05 -33.98
N ALA A 465 -15.03 5.79 -33.54
CA ALA A 465 -16.22 5.03 -33.18
C ALA A 465 -16.99 5.61 -31.98
N ARG A 466 -16.30 6.30 -31.06
CA ARG A 466 -16.87 6.98 -29.89
C ARG A 466 -17.25 8.44 -30.16
N GLY A 467 -16.95 8.98 -31.35
CA GLY A 467 -17.25 10.36 -31.70
C GLY A 467 -16.43 11.41 -30.91
N LEU A 468 -15.20 11.08 -30.51
CA LEU A 468 -14.35 11.93 -29.67
C LEU A 468 -13.29 12.73 -30.46
N GLY A 469 -13.31 12.65 -31.79
CA GLY A 469 -12.26 13.17 -32.67
C GLY A 469 -12.13 14.70 -32.73
N ASP A 470 -13.09 15.44 -32.17
CA ASP A 470 -13.07 16.90 -32.09
C ASP A 470 -12.10 17.44 -31.03
N PHE A 471 -11.75 16.63 -30.02
CA PHE A 471 -10.80 17.03 -28.96
C PHE A 471 -9.80 15.94 -28.55
N VAL A 472 -9.99 14.69 -28.97
CA VAL A 472 -9.06 13.58 -28.69
C VAL A 472 -8.27 13.23 -29.94
N SER A 473 -6.95 13.11 -29.80
CA SER A 473 -6.03 12.73 -30.87
C SER A 473 -5.12 11.57 -30.46
N PHE A 474 -4.68 10.77 -31.44
CA PHE A 474 -3.73 9.68 -31.21
C PHE A 474 -2.50 9.86 -32.13
N ARG A 475 -1.30 9.92 -31.53
CA ARG A 475 -0.04 10.09 -32.25
C ARG A 475 0.92 8.94 -31.99
N GLN A 476 1.73 8.61 -32.99
CA GLN A 476 2.86 7.72 -32.77
C GLN A 476 4.00 8.53 -32.13
N GLN A 477 4.48 8.10 -30.97
CA GLN A 477 5.59 8.74 -30.25
C GLN A 477 6.18 7.73 -29.25
N ASP A 478 7.51 7.76 -29.08
CA ASP A 478 8.19 6.99 -28.05
C ASP A 478 8.08 7.71 -26.68
N ALA A 479 7.60 6.98 -25.67
CA ALA A 479 7.46 7.48 -24.30
C ALA A 479 8.81 7.70 -23.58
N PHE A 480 9.91 7.18 -24.13
CA PHE A 480 11.27 7.38 -23.61
C PHE A 480 12.07 8.42 -24.39
N ASP A 481 11.52 8.98 -25.48
CA ASP A 481 12.07 10.15 -26.17
C ASP A 481 11.73 11.42 -25.39
N GLY A 482 12.61 11.76 -24.42
CA GLY A 482 12.42 12.91 -23.54
C GLY A 482 12.32 14.25 -24.27
N GLU A 483 13.03 14.44 -25.38
CA GLU A 483 12.96 15.67 -26.18
C GLU A 483 11.63 15.77 -26.92
N GLY A 484 11.18 14.68 -27.51
CA GLY A 484 9.87 14.64 -28.17
C GLY A 484 8.71 14.84 -27.19
N LEU A 485 8.82 14.35 -25.94
CA LEU A 485 7.88 14.66 -24.87
C LEU A 485 7.92 16.15 -24.47
N ALA A 486 9.10 16.72 -24.27
CA ALA A 486 9.27 18.13 -23.90
C ALA A 486 8.74 19.10 -24.97
N ALA A 487 8.74 18.69 -26.25
CA ALA A 487 8.25 19.49 -27.37
C ALA A 487 6.71 19.46 -27.57
N ILE A 488 5.96 18.78 -26.69
CA ILE A 488 4.51 18.62 -26.84
C ILE A 488 3.77 19.97 -26.71
N THR A 489 3.00 20.27 -27.76
CA THR A 489 2.10 21.44 -27.81
C THR A 489 0.64 21.01 -28.06
N PRO A 490 -0.37 21.57 -27.36
CA PRO A 490 -0.23 22.46 -26.20
C PRO A 490 0.45 21.74 -25.03
N ALA A 491 1.05 22.52 -24.12
CA ALA A 491 1.67 21.98 -22.91
C ALA A 491 0.62 21.22 -22.09
N PRO A 492 0.90 19.99 -21.63
CA PRO A 492 -0.06 19.22 -20.86
C PRO A 492 -0.26 19.80 -19.45
N ASP A 493 -1.51 19.81 -19.01
CA ASP A 493 -1.91 20.11 -17.64
C ASP A 493 -2.13 18.85 -16.81
N LEU A 494 -2.50 17.74 -17.48
CA LEU A 494 -2.66 16.43 -16.88
C LEU A 494 -1.93 15.38 -17.73
N ALA A 495 -0.79 14.89 -17.26
CA ALA A 495 -0.06 13.80 -17.88
C ALA A 495 -0.43 12.46 -17.23
N ILE A 496 -0.47 11.38 -18.02
CA ILE A 496 -0.83 10.03 -17.59
C ILE A 496 0.27 9.07 -18.05
N VAL A 497 0.75 8.26 -17.11
CA VAL A 497 1.64 7.13 -17.36
C VAL A 497 1.07 5.89 -16.68
N SER A 498 0.47 4.98 -17.45
CA SER A 498 -0.13 3.77 -16.91
C SER A 498 0.42 2.51 -17.55
N GLY A 499 0.97 1.61 -16.73
CA GLY A 499 1.47 0.31 -17.15
C GLY A 499 2.81 0.33 -17.86
N LEU A 500 3.36 1.50 -18.20
CA LEU A 500 4.64 1.61 -18.91
C LEU A 500 5.82 1.32 -17.99
N TYR A 501 5.94 2.03 -16.87
CA TYR A 501 7.12 1.97 -16.00
C TYR A 501 7.29 0.62 -15.28
N GLU A 502 6.22 -0.17 -15.19
CA GLU A 502 6.25 -1.54 -14.66
C GLU A 502 6.85 -2.56 -15.65
N LEU A 503 6.94 -2.23 -16.94
CA LEU A 503 7.49 -3.10 -17.98
C LEU A 503 9.01 -2.94 -18.14
N PHE A 504 9.60 -1.90 -17.56
CA PHE A 504 11.02 -1.59 -17.73
C PHE A 504 11.72 -1.57 -16.36
N SER A 505 12.74 -2.42 -16.25
CA SER A 505 13.51 -2.58 -15.01
C SER A 505 14.45 -1.40 -14.76
N ASP A 506 14.95 -0.75 -15.81
CA ASP A 506 15.95 0.31 -15.74
C ASP A 506 15.30 1.65 -15.32
N ASN A 507 15.88 2.29 -14.30
CA ASN A 507 15.40 3.60 -13.85
C ASN A 507 15.86 4.74 -14.76
N ALA A 508 16.93 4.58 -15.53
CA ALA A 508 17.41 5.60 -16.46
C ALA A 508 16.36 5.94 -17.53
N MET A 509 15.70 4.90 -18.08
CA MET A 509 14.62 5.07 -19.05
C MET A 509 13.45 5.85 -18.43
N ILE A 510 13.05 5.48 -17.21
CA ILE A 510 11.93 6.10 -16.51
C ILE A 510 12.26 7.54 -16.13
N ALA A 511 13.49 7.81 -15.68
CA ALA A 511 13.95 9.15 -15.37
C ALA A 511 13.93 10.05 -16.62
N ALA A 512 14.37 9.55 -17.78
CA ALA A 512 14.32 10.30 -19.05
C ALA A 512 12.87 10.62 -19.48
N SER A 513 11.97 9.65 -19.33
CA SER A 513 10.54 9.83 -19.59
C SER A 513 9.91 10.88 -18.66
N LEU A 514 10.13 10.75 -17.35
CA LEU A 514 9.63 11.69 -16.34
C LEU A 514 10.19 13.11 -16.53
N ASP A 515 11.48 13.24 -16.88
CA ASP A 515 12.11 14.53 -17.19
C ASP A 515 11.45 15.20 -18.41
N GLY A 516 11.23 14.45 -19.49
CA GLY A 516 10.53 14.96 -20.67
C GLY A 516 9.13 15.48 -20.35
N ILE A 517 8.36 14.74 -19.55
CA ILE A 517 7.04 15.17 -19.06
C ILE A 517 7.18 16.43 -18.19
N ALA A 518 8.13 16.45 -17.26
CA ALA A 518 8.35 17.58 -16.35
C ALA A 518 8.70 18.88 -17.08
N ARG A 519 9.45 18.79 -18.18
CA ARG A 519 9.79 19.92 -19.06
C ARG A 519 8.63 20.37 -19.94
N ALA A 520 7.75 19.46 -20.35
CA ALA A 520 6.53 19.80 -21.08
C ALA A 520 5.50 20.52 -20.20
N MET A 521 5.48 20.23 -18.90
CA MET A 521 4.47 20.70 -17.95
C MET A 521 4.86 22.01 -17.26
N ARG A 522 3.85 22.85 -16.98
CA ARG A 522 4.00 24.03 -16.11
C ARG A 522 3.81 23.65 -14.64
N PRO A 523 4.40 24.40 -13.68
CA PRO A 523 4.06 24.27 -12.27
C PRO A 523 2.54 24.31 -12.03
N GLY A 524 2.08 23.47 -11.10
CA GLY A 524 0.66 23.21 -10.85
C GLY A 524 -0.01 22.24 -11.84
N GLY A 525 0.71 21.75 -12.85
CA GLY A 525 0.28 20.62 -13.67
C GLY A 525 0.28 19.32 -12.87
N LEU A 526 -0.52 18.34 -13.29
CA LEU A 526 -0.75 17.09 -12.59
C LEU A 526 -0.24 15.88 -13.38
N LEU A 527 0.35 14.91 -12.69
CA LEU A 527 0.83 13.64 -13.22
C LEU A 527 0.06 12.51 -12.54
N VAL A 528 -0.62 11.69 -13.33
CA VAL A 528 -1.16 10.40 -12.89
C VAL A 528 -0.18 9.32 -13.32
N TYR A 529 0.33 8.53 -12.38
CA TYR A 529 1.27 7.45 -12.68
C TYR A 529 0.92 6.17 -11.93
N THR A 530 1.26 5.03 -12.52
CA THR A 530 1.08 3.72 -11.89
C THR A 530 2.40 3.10 -11.46
N ASN A 531 2.34 2.21 -10.48
CA ASN A 531 3.45 1.35 -10.10
C ASN A 531 2.93 -0.05 -9.69
N GLN A 532 3.83 -1.04 -9.66
CA GLN A 532 3.56 -2.37 -9.12
C GLN A 532 4.59 -2.68 -8.00
N PRO A 533 4.37 -2.20 -6.76
CA PRO A 533 5.33 -2.38 -5.67
C PRO A 533 5.54 -3.83 -5.26
N TRP A 534 4.55 -4.69 -5.48
CA TRP A 534 4.58 -6.10 -5.12
C TRP A 534 3.73 -6.94 -6.08
N HIS A 535 4.08 -8.22 -6.25
CA HIS A 535 3.23 -9.16 -6.98
C HIS A 535 3.40 -10.60 -6.46
N PRO A 536 2.32 -11.34 -6.12
CA PRO A 536 2.43 -12.66 -5.51
C PRO A 536 2.92 -13.75 -6.47
N GLN A 537 2.85 -13.51 -7.78
CA GLN A 537 3.08 -14.52 -8.82
C GLN A 537 4.25 -14.18 -9.74
N LEU A 538 5.26 -13.44 -9.27
CA LEU A 538 6.44 -13.09 -10.09
C LEU A 538 7.12 -14.31 -10.71
N GLU A 539 7.26 -15.41 -9.95
CA GLU A 539 7.85 -16.64 -10.49
C GLU A 539 6.98 -17.25 -11.60
N MET A 540 5.67 -17.29 -11.43
CA MET A 540 4.76 -17.77 -12.48
C MET A 540 4.89 -16.93 -13.75
N ILE A 541 4.93 -15.60 -13.60
CA ILE A 541 5.09 -14.69 -14.73
C ILE A 541 6.43 -14.96 -15.44
N ALA A 542 7.54 -14.96 -14.69
CA ALA A 542 8.88 -15.18 -15.23
C ALA A 542 9.09 -16.56 -15.87
N ARG A 543 8.43 -17.62 -15.35
CA ARG A 543 8.69 -19.00 -15.76
C ARG A 543 7.67 -19.55 -16.75
N ALA A 544 6.47 -18.99 -16.81
CA ALA A 544 5.36 -19.54 -17.57
C ALA A 544 4.76 -18.59 -18.62
N LEU A 545 4.90 -17.27 -18.46
CA LEU A 545 4.31 -16.29 -19.38
C LEU A 545 5.37 -15.68 -20.30
N THR A 546 4.94 -15.34 -21.52
CA THR A 546 5.76 -14.70 -22.56
C THR A 546 5.43 -13.22 -22.65
N SER A 547 6.45 -12.40 -22.86
CA SER A 547 6.29 -10.96 -23.13
C SER A 547 6.02 -10.69 -24.61
N HIS A 548 5.38 -9.56 -24.92
CA HIS A 548 5.27 -9.01 -26.28
C HIS A 548 6.63 -8.74 -26.95
N ARG A 549 7.73 -8.75 -26.17
CA ARG A 549 9.11 -8.61 -26.65
C ARG A 549 9.66 -9.93 -27.22
N GLY A 550 9.10 -10.39 -28.34
CA GLY A 550 9.67 -11.50 -29.11
C GLY A 550 9.53 -12.89 -28.47
N GLY A 551 8.61 -13.08 -27.53
CA GLY A 551 8.34 -14.39 -26.92
C GLY A 551 9.34 -14.81 -25.82
N GLU A 552 10.21 -13.90 -25.39
CA GLU A 552 11.10 -14.12 -24.25
C GLU A 552 10.33 -14.31 -22.94
N ALA A 553 11.00 -14.93 -21.97
CA ALA A 553 10.50 -15.07 -20.61
C ALA A 553 10.23 -13.69 -20.02
N TRP A 554 9.01 -13.48 -19.50
CA TRP A 554 8.62 -12.20 -18.94
C TRP A 554 9.18 -12.02 -17.51
N VAL A 555 10.45 -11.67 -17.40
CA VAL A 555 11.08 -11.40 -16.10
C VAL A 555 10.83 -9.95 -15.69
N MET A 556 9.98 -9.75 -14.69
CA MET A 556 9.67 -8.42 -14.17
C MET A 556 10.59 -8.06 -13.00
N ARG A 557 11.19 -6.88 -13.04
CA ARG A 557 11.72 -6.22 -11.84
C ARG A 557 10.66 -5.26 -11.33
N ARG A 558 10.02 -5.61 -10.23
CA ARG A 558 9.14 -4.68 -9.52
C ARG A 558 9.93 -3.55 -8.87
N ARG A 559 9.27 -2.43 -8.66
CA ARG A 559 9.82 -1.20 -8.11
C ARG A 559 9.08 -0.85 -6.84
N THR A 560 9.78 -0.74 -5.70
CA THR A 560 9.11 -0.40 -4.43
C THR A 560 8.41 0.95 -4.53
N GLN A 561 7.40 1.19 -3.69
CA GLN A 561 6.69 2.47 -3.74
C GLN A 561 7.64 3.64 -3.47
N GLU A 562 8.57 3.50 -2.52
CA GLU A 562 9.57 4.53 -2.23
C GLU A 562 10.52 4.77 -3.41
N GLU A 563 10.96 3.71 -4.11
CA GLU A 563 11.80 3.85 -5.30
C GLU A 563 11.07 4.67 -6.38
N MET A 564 9.79 4.39 -6.63
CA MET A 564 9.00 5.16 -7.59
C MET A 564 8.81 6.62 -7.14
N ASP A 565 8.49 6.84 -5.86
CA ASP A 565 8.29 8.18 -5.32
C ASP A 565 9.56 9.04 -5.42
N GLN A 566 10.74 8.46 -5.22
CA GLN A 566 12.01 9.16 -5.40
C GLN A 566 12.29 9.53 -6.86
N LEU A 567 11.94 8.68 -7.82
CA LEU A 567 12.07 9.00 -9.25
C LEU A 567 11.14 10.15 -9.64
N VAL A 568 9.88 10.11 -9.20
CA VAL A 568 8.88 11.17 -9.43
C VAL A 568 9.30 12.48 -8.76
N ALA A 569 9.78 12.43 -7.52
CA ALA A 569 10.30 13.60 -6.81
C ALA A 569 11.54 14.20 -7.49
N THR A 570 12.46 13.37 -7.96
CA THR A 570 13.67 13.82 -8.67
C THR A 570 13.32 14.55 -9.97
N ALA A 571 12.25 14.14 -10.65
CA ALA A 571 11.74 14.82 -11.84
C ALA A 571 10.96 16.13 -11.53
N GLY A 572 10.86 16.54 -10.26
CA GLY A 572 10.20 17.77 -9.87
C GLY A 572 8.68 17.65 -9.69
N PHE A 573 8.20 16.49 -9.26
CA PHE A 573 6.80 16.28 -8.89
C PHE A 573 6.64 15.94 -7.41
N ARG A 574 5.62 16.49 -6.76
CA ARG A 574 5.26 16.15 -5.38
C ARG A 574 4.01 15.28 -5.38
N LYS A 575 4.11 14.05 -4.84
CA LYS A 575 2.95 13.15 -4.67
C LYS A 575 1.89 13.81 -3.79
N ILE A 576 0.64 13.81 -4.25
CA ILE A 576 -0.53 14.37 -3.55
C ILE A 576 -1.29 13.25 -2.87
N GLU A 577 -1.74 12.26 -3.65
CA GLU A 577 -2.53 11.14 -3.14
C GLU A 577 -2.26 9.87 -3.93
N GLN A 578 -2.67 8.73 -3.38
CA GLN A 578 -2.48 7.42 -3.95
C GLN A 578 -3.71 6.55 -3.72
N ARG A 579 -3.94 5.61 -4.64
CA ARG A 579 -4.81 4.46 -4.47
C ARG A 579 -3.98 3.20 -4.61
N ILE A 580 -4.35 2.16 -3.87
CA ILE A 580 -3.78 0.81 -4.02
C ILE A 580 -4.91 -0.20 -4.05
N ASP A 581 -4.80 -1.22 -4.89
CA ASP A 581 -5.77 -2.31 -4.86
C ASP A 581 -5.70 -3.09 -3.53
N GLN A 582 -6.78 -3.80 -3.21
CA GLN A 582 -6.91 -4.48 -1.92
C GLN A 582 -5.89 -5.61 -1.69
N TRP A 583 -5.18 -6.05 -2.72
CA TRP A 583 -4.16 -7.09 -2.65
C TRP A 583 -2.74 -6.50 -2.55
N GLY A 584 -2.60 -5.19 -2.68
CA GLY A 584 -1.32 -4.49 -2.60
C GLY A 584 -0.46 -4.66 -3.86
N ILE A 585 -1.06 -4.91 -5.03
CA ILE A 585 -0.31 -5.23 -6.25
C ILE A 585 0.05 -3.97 -7.05
N PHE A 586 -0.93 -3.13 -7.33
CA PHE A 586 -0.83 -1.93 -8.16
C PHE A 586 -1.21 -0.69 -7.38
N THR A 587 -0.39 0.34 -7.54
CA THR A 587 -0.70 1.70 -7.07
C THR A 587 -0.99 2.61 -8.24
N VAL A 588 -1.86 3.59 -8.01
CA VAL A 588 -2.12 4.71 -8.91
C VAL A 588 -1.97 5.97 -8.07
N SER A 589 -1.10 6.87 -8.49
CA SER A 589 -0.75 8.07 -7.73
C SER A 589 -1.01 9.32 -8.55
N LEU A 590 -1.42 10.38 -7.86
CA LEU A 590 -1.52 11.73 -8.41
C LEU A 590 -0.40 12.58 -7.81
N ALA A 591 0.39 13.24 -8.66
CA ALA A 591 1.44 14.16 -8.25
C ALA A 591 1.30 15.52 -8.94
N GLU A 592 1.82 16.56 -8.31
CA GLU A 592 1.80 17.93 -8.81
C GLU A 592 3.21 18.38 -9.20
N ARG A 593 3.34 19.01 -10.37
CA ARG A 593 4.58 19.63 -10.81
C ARG A 593 4.88 20.83 -9.92
N VAL A 594 6.01 20.79 -9.22
CA VAL A 594 6.45 21.86 -8.29
C VAL A 594 7.35 22.91 -8.94
#